data_AF-A0A855N673-F1
#
_entry.id   AF-A0A855N673-F1
#
_cell.length_a   1.000
_cell.length_b   1.000
_cell.length_c   1.000
_cell.angle_alpha   90.00
_cell.angle_beta   90.00
_cell.angle_gamma   90.00
#
_symmetry.space_group_name_H-M   'P 1'
#
loop_
_entity.id
_entity.type
_entity.pdbx_description
1 polymer ?
#
loop_
_entity_poly.entity_id
_entity_poly.type
_entity_poly.pdbx_seq_one_letter_code
_entity_poly.pdbx_strand_id
1 'polypeptide(L)'
;MKFNLGEILWKETEKNVILACLVATNFASTSIVAGEIIVYDPVGGTTTLGIAPKSIMSTGGGFIPNIIAPRSSISNNIVTVISTGSETVNNIIGGFSDDKNVERNTVNILGNPKFRANIILYGGNKGSGTGDTFTGNTINIASKGLFVSNIANFEFINFYLPKNIAPNDTVFTLTNRPNFSVSKLGVALANDNTSLNVRDRINLVKSNAGVITHNDISNHINDPKNILKLSTTSTTFSNIYSFDILSDTTSIYTVVKNKENNPQQKSIIEAGASMTGMLNIASDSIDSVLAKGYVGFSTYE
;
A
#
# COMPACT_ATOMS: atom_id res chain seq x y z
N MET A 1 16.13 -31.35 -6.81
CA MET A 1 16.29 -29.89 -6.95
C MET A 1 16.11 -29.27 -5.57
N LYS A 2 17.21 -28.98 -4.84
CA LYS A 2 17.12 -28.31 -3.53
C LYS A 2 17.01 -26.81 -3.80
N PHE A 3 15.82 -26.25 -3.62
CA PHE A 3 15.66 -24.80 -3.62
C PHE A 3 16.28 -24.26 -2.33
N ASN A 4 17.33 -23.46 -2.48
CA ASN A 4 18.05 -22.89 -1.36
C ASN A 4 17.20 -21.74 -0.78
N LEU A 5 16.63 -21.97 0.41
CA LEU A 5 15.71 -21.02 1.07
C LEU A 5 16.33 -19.62 1.24
N GLY A 6 17.67 -19.55 1.36
CA GLY A 6 18.44 -18.31 1.44
C GLY A 6 18.41 -17.46 0.16
N GLU A 7 18.45 -18.06 -1.03
CA GLU A 7 18.38 -17.32 -2.30
C GLU A 7 16.98 -16.77 -2.57
N ILE A 8 15.94 -17.45 -2.08
CA ILE A 8 14.55 -17.01 -2.21
C ILE A 8 14.30 -15.81 -1.29
N LEU A 9 14.77 -15.86 -0.04
CA LEU A 9 14.65 -14.76 0.93
C LEU A 9 15.44 -13.51 0.48
N TRP A 10 16.63 -13.69 -0.09
CA TRP A 10 17.42 -12.57 -0.63
C TRP A 10 16.74 -11.91 -1.85
N LYS A 11 16.19 -12.69 -2.79
CA LYS A 11 15.44 -12.15 -3.95
C LYS A 11 14.11 -11.47 -3.57
N GLU A 12 13.45 -11.92 -2.50
CA GLU A 12 12.18 -11.34 -2.04
C GLU A 12 12.40 -9.99 -1.35
N THR A 13 13.52 -9.83 -0.65
CA THR A 13 13.95 -8.55 -0.08
C THR A 13 14.33 -7.55 -1.18
N GLU A 14 15.07 -7.99 -2.20
CA GLU A 14 15.38 -7.15 -3.38
C GLU A 14 14.13 -6.76 -4.17
N LYS A 15 13.13 -7.64 -4.33
CA LYS A 15 11.86 -7.27 -4.99
C LYS A 15 11.08 -6.21 -4.22
N ASN A 16 11.05 -6.28 -2.89
CA ASN A 16 10.40 -5.25 -2.08
C ASN A 16 11.16 -3.92 -2.12
N VAL A 17 12.50 -3.96 -2.20
CA VAL A 17 13.36 -2.78 -2.35
C VAL A 17 13.24 -2.18 -3.75
N ILE A 18 13.20 -3.00 -4.80
CA ILE A 18 12.98 -2.56 -6.19
C ILE A 18 11.55 -2.02 -6.36
N LEU A 19 10.54 -2.61 -5.71
CA LEU A 19 9.19 -2.07 -5.72
C LEU A 19 9.13 -0.73 -4.96
N ALA A 20 9.74 -0.60 -3.79
CA ALA A 20 9.82 0.68 -3.07
C ALA A 20 10.58 1.76 -3.87
N CYS A 21 11.65 1.37 -4.58
CA CYS A 21 12.45 2.26 -5.43
C CYS A 21 11.75 2.62 -6.75
N LEU A 22 11.04 1.67 -7.38
CA LEU A 22 10.23 1.89 -8.58
C LEU A 22 8.97 2.71 -8.26
N VAL A 23 8.42 2.56 -7.05
CA VAL A 23 7.36 3.39 -6.50
C VAL A 23 7.87 4.81 -6.22
N ALA A 24 9.03 4.96 -5.57
CA ALA A 24 9.66 6.27 -5.35
C ALA A 24 10.03 6.99 -6.67
N THR A 25 10.49 6.27 -7.69
CA THR A 25 10.83 6.83 -9.00
C THR A 25 9.59 7.13 -9.87
N ASN A 26 8.50 6.35 -9.77
CA ASN A 26 7.22 6.71 -10.39
C ASN A 26 6.52 7.89 -9.71
N PHE A 27 6.73 8.11 -8.41
CA PHE A 27 6.26 9.33 -7.74
C PHE A 27 7.08 10.56 -8.15
N ALA A 28 8.34 10.38 -8.54
CA ALA A 28 9.19 11.46 -9.04
C ALA A 28 8.83 11.89 -10.48
N SER A 29 8.32 10.99 -11.33
CA SER A 29 8.00 11.31 -12.74
C SER A 29 6.66 12.03 -12.93
N THR A 30 5.78 12.08 -11.92
CA THR A 30 4.55 12.88 -11.94
C THR A 30 4.66 14.22 -11.18
N SER A 31 5.78 14.49 -10.48
CA SER A 31 5.98 15.75 -9.77
C SER A 31 6.64 16.80 -10.67
N ILE A 32 5.81 17.62 -11.32
CA ILE A 32 6.20 18.93 -11.86
C ILE A 32 6.30 20.00 -10.74
N VAL A 33 6.15 19.63 -9.46
CA VAL A 33 5.89 20.60 -8.38
C VAL A 33 7.10 20.85 -7.48
N ALA A 34 7.31 22.13 -7.15
CA ALA A 34 8.25 22.59 -6.14
C ALA A 34 7.87 22.05 -4.74
N GLY A 35 8.46 20.92 -4.36
CA GLY A 35 8.33 20.27 -3.06
C GLY A 35 9.52 19.35 -2.79
N GLU A 36 9.73 18.96 -1.54
CA GLU A 36 10.82 18.07 -1.14
C GLU A 36 10.38 16.60 -1.20
N ILE A 37 11.29 15.73 -1.65
CA ILE A 37 11.13 14.28 -1.59
C ILE A 37 12.05 13.76 -0.50
N ILE A 38 11.47 13.10 0.50
CA ILE A 38 12.17 12.50 1.63
C ILE A 38 11.88 11.00 1.62
N VAL A 39 12.94 10.21 1.70
CA VAL A 39 12.85 8.76 1.95
C VAL A 39 13.61 8.47 3.22
N TYR A 40 12.93 7.94 4.23
CA TYR A 40 13.53 7.57 5.50
C TYR A 40 13.54 6.04 5.65
N ASP A 41 14.75 5.50 5.56
CA ASP A 41 15.07 4.08 5.75
C ASP A 41 16.49 3.95 6.32
N PRO A 42 16.67 4.09 7.65
CA PRO A 42 17.99 4.01 8.26
C PRO A 42 18.59 2.59 8.26
N VAL A 43 17.84 1.58 7.79
CA VAL A 43 18.25 0.16 7.77
C VAL A 43 18.55 -0.31 6.35
N GLY A 44 17.84 0.19 5.34
CA GLY A 44 18.03 -0.13 3.93
C GLY A 44 18.95 0.87 3.23
N GLY A 45 20.16 0.43 2.88
CA GLY A 45 21.22 1.25 2.26
C GLY A 45 20.92 1.75 0.84
N THR A 46 19.94 2.66 0.67
CA THR A 46 19.67 3.38 -0.58
C THR A 46 20.37 4.75 -0.64
N THR A 47 20.57 5.23 -1.86
CA THR A 47 21.48 6.33 -2.28
C THR A 47 20.96 7.75 -2.07
N THR A 48 19.88 7.93 -1.31
CA THR A 48 19.52 9.25 -0.75
C THR A 48 19.49 9.08 0.75
N LEU A 49 20.50 9.64 1.44
CA LEU A 49 20.52 9.67 2.90
C LEU A 49 19.20 10.26 3.38
N GLY A 50 18.39 9.44 4.07
CA GLY A 50 17.21 9.91 4.76
C GLY A 50 17.64 11.04 5.69
N ILE A 51 16.92 12.17 5.61
CA ILE A 51 17.19 13.30 6.49
C ILE A 51 16.90 12.80 7.90
N ALA A 52 17.92 12.77 8.76
CA ALA A 52 17.78 12.39 10.16
C ALA A 52 16.62 13.19 10.79
N PRO A 53 15.81 12.57 11.67
CA PRO A 53 14.73 13.28 12.31
C PRO A 53 15.26 14.55 12.98
N LYS A 54 14.68 15.70 12.63
CA LYS A 54 15.14 17.00 13.13
C LYS A 54 14.10 17.65 14.02
N SER A 55 14.50 18.63 14.80
CA SER A 55 13.54 19.49 15.50
C SER A 55 12.86 20.44 14.52
N ILE A 56 11.54 20.56 14.60
CA ILE A 56 10.80 21.68 14.01
C ILE A 56 10.61 22.75 15.09
N MET A 57 10.92 23.99 14.75
CA MET A 57 10.67 25.17 15.59
C MET A 57 9.34 25.78 15.16
N SER A 58 8.40 25.93 16.09
CA SER A 58 7.25 26.81 15.89
C SER A 58 7.63 28.24 16.30
N THR A 59 7.09 29.25 15.62
CA THR A 59 7.20 30.68 15.99
C THR A 59 6.76 30.97 17.43
N GLY A 60 5.97 30.09 18.06
CA GLY A 60 5.66 30.14 19.50
C GLY A 60 6.78 29.66 20.43
N GLY A 61 7.99 29.40 19.92
CA GLY A 61 9.18 29.00 20.70
C GLY A 61 9.23 27.53 21.12
N GLY A 62 8.20 26.74 20.80
CA GLY A 62 8.17 25.31 21.07
C GLY A 62 9.00 24.50 20.06
N PHE A 63 9.91 23.68 20.58
CA PHE A 63 10.64 22.69 19.77
C PHE A 63 9.92 21.35 19.81
N ILE A 64 9.65 20.78 18.64
CA ILE A 64 9.23 19.39 18.54
C ILE A 64 10.43 18.58 18.02
N PRO A 65 11.17 17.86 18.90
CA PRO A 65 12.39 17.15 18.49
C PRO A 65 12.08 15.88 17.68
N ASN A 66 13.07 15.38 16.95
CA ASN A 66 13.07 14.08 16.26
C ASN A 66 11.88 13.83 15.31
N ILE A 67 11.63 14.73 14.37
CA ILE A 67 10.56 14.62 13.36
C ILE A 67 11.14 14.26 11.98
N ILE A 68 10.49 13.32 11.29
CA ILE A 68 10.69 13.14 9.84
C ILE A 68 9.76 14.12 9.10
N ALA A 69 10.35 15.15 8.50
CA ALA A 69 9.62 16.22 7.81
C ALA A 69 10.49 16.97 6.79
N PRO A 70 9.87 17.64 5.81
CA PRO A 70 10.50 18.60 4.90
C PRO A 70 11.35 19.66 5.61
N ARG A 71 12.40 20.16 4.94
CA ARG A 71 13.29 21.18 5.48
C ARG A 71 12.87 22.60 5.16
N SER A 72 12.43 22.85 3.94
CA SER A 72 12.22 24.18 3.38
C SER A 72 10.86 24.33 2.69
N SER A 73 10.28 23.25 2.18
CA SER A 73 8.98 23.29 1.52
C SER A 73 7.86 22.90 2.48
N ILE A 74 6.75 23.64 2.44
CA ILE A 74 5.59 23.43 3.30
C ILE A 74 4.46 22.63 2.61
N SER A 75 4.49 22.56 1.28
CA SER A 75 3.43 21.96 0.45
C SER A 75 4.02 21.13 -0.68
N ASN A 76 3.22 20.24 -1.27
CA ASN A 76 3.61 19.37 -2.38
C ASN A 76 4.80 18.44 -2.08
N ASN A 77 5.06 18.15 -0.80
CA ASN A 77 6.14 17.28 -0.39
C ASN A 77 5.74 15.82 -0.47
N ILE A 78 6.72 14.94 -0.62
CA ILE A 78 6.55 13.48 -0.54
C ILE A 78 7.46 12.96 0.55
N VAL A 79 6.88 12.44 1.63
CA VAL A 79 7.60 11.86 2.76
C VAL A 79 7.33 10.36 2.81
N THR A 80 8.34 9.55 2.51
CA THR A 80 8.24 8.09 2.50
C THR A 80 9.00 7.50 3.67
N VAL A 81 8.35 6.63 4.43
CA VAL A 81 8.92 5.92 5.57
C VAL A 81 8.84 4.42 5.31
N ILE A 82 10.01 3.77 5.28
CA ILE A 82 10.13 2.33 5.06
C ILE A 82 10.48 1.64 6.38
N SER A 83 11.42 2.21 7.13
CA SER A 83 11.86 1.72 8.43
C SER A 83 12.16 2.89 9.37
N THR A 84 12.08 2.64 10.67
CA THR A 84 12.58 3.55 11.70
C THR A 84 13.84 3.02 12.41
N GLY A 85 14.28 1.81 12.06
CA GLY A 85 15.40 1.16 12.74
C GLY A 85 15.20 1.09 14.25
N SER A 86 16.22 1.51 15.01
CA SER A 86 16.15 1.71 16.46
C SER A 86 15.92 3.17 16.87
N GLU A 87 15.77 4.08 15.91
CA GLU A 87 15.69 5.52 16.19
C GLU A 87 14.36 5.90 16.84
N THR A 88 14.42 6.90 17.72
CA THR A 88 13.24 7.44 18.38
C THR A 88 12.66 8.57 17.54
N VAL A 89 11.83 8.21 16.55
CA VAL A 89 11.01 9.19 15.82
C VAL A 89 9.85 9.64 16.71
N ASN A 90 9.58 10.93 16.76
CA ASN A 90 8.46 11.49 17.52
C ASN A 90 7.23 11.77 16.66
N ASN A 91 7.39 12.35 15.48
CA ASN A 91 6.28 12.60 14.56
C ASN A 91 6.75 12.41 13.11
N ILE A 92 5.79 12.17 12.22
CA ILE A 92 5.97 12.26 10.78
C ILE A 92 5.03 13.34 10.27
N ILE A 93 5.57 14.29 9.52
CA ILE A 93 4.83 15.47 9.09
C ILE A 93 5.09 15.68 7.61
N GLY A 94 4.03 15.69 6.80
CA GLY A 94 4.10 15.93 5.36
C GLY A 94 4.51 17.37 5.02
N GLY A 95 4.21 18.34 5.88
CA GLY A 95 4.69 19.73 5.78
C GLY A 95 4.37 20.52 7.05
N PHE A 96 5.08 21.62 7.30
CA PHE A 96 4.86 22.45 8.48
C PHE A 96 4.95 23.94 8.16
N SER A 97 3.96 24.72 8.61
CA SER A 97 3.99 26.18 8.61
C SER A 97 3.17 26.70 9.79
N ASP A 98 3.59 27.81 10.42
CA ASP A 98 2.81 28.35 11.53
C ASP A 98 1.50 29.00 11.09
N ASP A 99 1.48 29.68 9.94
CA ASP A 99 0.40 30.55 9.50
C ASP A 99 -0.08 30.30 8.07
N LYS A 100 0.73 29.68 7.21
CA LYS A 100 0.38 29.42 5.80
C LYS A 100 -0.34 28.08 5.62
N ASN A 101 -0.91 27.91 4.43
CA ASN A 101 -1.45 26.63 4.01
C ASN A 101 -0.33 25.60 3.79
N VAL A 102 -0.59 24.39 4.26
CA VAL A 102 0.29 23.22 4.27
C VAL A 102 -0.49 22.09 3.59
N GLU A 103 -0.47 22.12 2.27
CA GLU A 103 -1.43 21.42 1.41
C GLU A 103 -0.72 20.54 0.36
N ARG A 104 -1.44 19.54 -0.15
CA ARG A 104 -0.96 18.59 -1.19
C ARG A 104 0.30 17.81 -0.82
N ASN A 105 0.58 17.62 0.47
CA ASN A 105 1.66 16.78 0.95
C ASN A 105 1.25 15.30 0.95
N THR A 106 2.17 14.41 0.63
CA THR A 106 1.95 12.97 0.61
C THR A 106 2.86 12.29 1.62
N VAL A 107 2.29 11.48 2.51
CA VAL A 107 3.01 10.61 3.44
C VAL A 107 2.83 9.16 3.00
N ASN A 108 3.92 8.46 2.71
CA ASN A 108 3.90 7.05 2.33
C ASN A 108 4.48 6.19 3.45
N ILE A 109 3.74 5.20 3.94
CA ILE A 109 4.23 4.18 4.87
C ILE A 109 4.30 2.86 4.10
N LEU A 110 5.48 2.55 3.55
CA LEU A 110 5.65 1.47 2.57
C LEU A 110 6.37 0.23 3.11
N GLY A 111 7.01 0.33 4.27
CA GLY A 111 7.59 -0.82 4.97
C GLY A 111 6.81 -1.17 6.24
N ASN A 112 7.50 -1.70 7.25
CA ASN A 112 6.91 -2.00 8.56
C ASN A 112 7.67 -1.24 9.67
N PRO A 113 7.67 0.11 9.64
CA PRO A 113 8.33 0.91 10.66
C PRO A 113 7.74 0.62 12.04
N LYS A 114 8.61 0.60 13.06
CA LYS A 114 8.18 0.46 14.45
C LYS A 114 8.07 1.85 15.06
N PHE A 115 6.84 2.26 15.29
CA PHE A 115 6.52 3.54 15.90
C PHE A 115 6.40 3.43 17.42
N ARG A 116 6.69 4.53 18.11
CA ARG A 116 6.38 4.68 19.54
C ARG A 116 4.90 5.04 19.71
N ALA A 117 4.34 4.68 20.87
CA ALA A 117 2.93 4.86 21.19
C ALA A 117 2.40 6.30 21.06
N ASN A 118 3.27 7.29 21.23
CA ASN A 118 2.92 8.70 21.27
C ASN A 118 3.06 9.42 19.91
N ILE A 119 3.48 8.71 18.84
CA ILE A 119 3.72 9.33 17.53
C ILE A 119 2.42 9.75 16.87
N ILE A 120 2.40 10.92 16.24
CA ILE A 120 1.28 11.33 15.38
C ILE A 120 1.79 11.49 13.94
N LEU A 121 1.00 11.01 12.98
CA LEU A 121 1.22 11.22 11.55
C LEU A 121 0.34 12.39 11.08
N TYR A 122 0.96 13.38 10.44
CA TYR A 122 0.28 14.58 9.94
C TYR A 122 0.49 14.73 8.44
N GLY A 123 -0.59 15.02 7.69
CA GLY A 123 -0.48 15.44 6.30
C GLY A 123 0.10 16.85 6.18
N GLY A 124 -0.51 17.78 6.91
CA GLY A 124 0.07 19.08 7.24
C GLY A 124 -0.01 19.32 8.74
N ASN A 125 0.92 20.09 9.29
CA ASN A 125 0.87 20.54 10.67
C ASN A 125 1.19 22.03 10.76
N LYS A 126 0.73 22.68 11.83
CA LYS A 126 0.94 24.09 12.07
C LYS A 126 1.15 24.40 13.54
N GLY A 127 1.78 25.54 13.80
CA GLY A 127 1.81 26.16 15.12
C GLY A 127 0.47 26.78 15.48
N SER A 128 0.47 28.07 15.79
CA SER A 128 -0.69 28.78 16.34
C SER A 128 -1.64 29.40 15.30
N GLY A 129 -1.33 29.33 14.00
CA GLY A 129 -2.11 30.02 12.97
C GLY A 129 -3.33 29.28 12.43
N THR A 130 -3.99 29.90 11.45
CA THR A 130 -5.25 29.41 10.86
C THR A 130 -5.11 28.77 9.48
N GLY A 131 -3.89 28.67 8.96
CA GLY A 131 -3.61 28.06 7.66
C GLY A 131 -4.25 26.68 7.50
N ASP A 132 -4.65 26.36 6.27
CA ASP A 132 -5.21 25.06 5.92
C ASP A 132 -4.12 23.98 6.00
N THR A 133 -4.36 22.92 6.76
CA THR A 133 -3.44 21.79 6.90
C THR A 133 -4.01 20.49 6.36
N PHE A 134 -5.14 20.53 5.64
CA PHE A 134 -5.89 19.33 5.28
C PHE A 134 -5.98 19.11 3.76
N THR A 135 -6.27 20.16 2.99
CA THR A 135 -6.61 20.00 1.56
C THR A 135 -5.50 19.36 0.74
N GLY A 136 -5.87 18.34 -0.03
CA GLY A 136 -5.00 17.55 -0.90
C GLY A 136 -3.98 16.68 -0.17
N ASN A 137 -3.87 16.78 1.16
CA ASN A 137 -2.92 15.97 1.90
C ASN A 137 -3.34 14.49 1.87
N THR A 138 -2.38 13.62 1.57
CA THR A 138 -2.62 12.21 1.30
C THR A 138 -1.72 11.34 2.16
N ILE A 139 -2.25 10.26 2.73
CA ILE A 139 -1.44 9.18 3.30
C ILE A 139 -1.70 7.87 2.54
N ASN A 140 -0.63 7.21 2.14
CA ASN A 140 -0.64 5.90 1.49
C ASN A 140 0.01 4.88 2.43
N ILE A 141 -0.69 3.80 2.75
CA ILE A 141 -0.22 2.80 3.72
C ILE A 141 -0.21 1.42 3.09
N ALA A 142 0.98 0.84 2.93
CA ALA A 142 1.19 -0.52 2.43
C ALA A 142 1.84 -1.40 3.51
N SER A 143 1.20 -1.47 4.68
CA SER A 143 1.76 -2.07 5.89
C SER A 143 0.67 -2.70 6.76
N LYS A 144 1.07 -3.39 7.85
CA LYS A 144 0.15 -3.86 8.89
C LYS A 144 0.81 -3.87 10.27
N GLY A 145 -0.01 -3.85 11.33
CA GLY A 145 0.47 -3.89 12.71
C GLY A 145 1.12 -2.60 13.18
N LEU A 146 0.80 -1.47 12.56
CA LEU A 146 1.31 -0.16 12.93
C LEU A 146 0.63 0.32 14.22
N PHE A 147 1.40 0.95 15.10
CA PHE A 147 0.93 1.45 16.39
C PHE A 147 1.37 2.90 16.60
N VAL A 148 0.43 3.84 16.59
CA VAL A 148 0.70 5.28 16.75
C VAL A 148 -0.35 5.91 17.68
N SER A 149 -0.14 7.15 18.08
CA SER A 149 -1.11 7.90 18.88
C SER A 149 -2.32 8.29 18.05
N ASN A 150 -2.07 8.92 16.90
CA ASN A 150 -3.13 9.42 16.02
C ASN A 150 -2.64 9.58 14.57
N ILE A 151 -3.59 9.77 13.66
CA ILE A 151 -3.36 10.17 12.27
C ILE A 151 -4.30 11.35 12.01
N ALA A 152 -3.77 12.46 11.49
CA ALA A 152 -4.53 13.69 11.34
C ALA A 152 -4.18 14.43 10.05
N ASN A 153 -5.08 15.31 9.63
CA ASN A 153 -4.80 16.30 8.57
C ASN A 153 -4.55 15.70 7.18
N PHE A 154 -5.31 14.64 6.84
CA PHE A 154 -5.29 14.00 5.53
C PHE A 154 -6.68 14.03 4.89
N GLU A 155 -6.78 14.63 3.71
CA GLU A 155 -7.98 14.53 2.86
C GLU A 155 -8.15 13.10 2.34
N PHE A 156 -7.06 12.44 1.95
CA PHE A 156 -7.09 11.08 1.41
C PHE A 156 -6.30 10.14 2.31
N ILE A 157 -6.93 9.04 2.74
CA ILE A 157 -6.31 7.99 3.55
C ILE A 157 -6.46 6.67 2.79
N ASN A 158 -5.37 6.22 2.17
CA ASN A 158 -5.35 5.09 1.27
C ASN A 158 -4.67 3.88 1.93
N PHE A 159 -5.43 2.81 2.10
CA PHE A 159 -4.95 1.53 2.63
C PHE A 159 -4.72 0.54 1.49
N TYR A 160 -3.46 0.17 1.29
CA TYR A 160 -3.03 -0.84 0.35
C TYR A 160 -2.71 -2.12 1.13
N LEU A 161 -3.63 -3.08 1.09
CA LEU A 161 -3.50 -4.30 1.87
C LEU A 161 -2.29 -5.12 1.36
N PRO A 162 -1.29 -5.42 2.21
CA PRO A 162 -0.09 -6.14 1.79
C PRO A 162 -0.39 -7.61 1.48
N LYS A 163 0.51 -8.28 0.75
CA LYS A 163 0.33 -9.68 0.30
C LYS A 163 0.08 -10.67 1.45
N ASN A 164 0.66 -10.40 2.63
CA ASN A 164 0.52 -11.25 3.81
C ASN A 164 -0.60 -10.78 4.76
N ILE A 165 -1.50 -9.89 4.35
CA ILE A 165 -2.68 -9.54 5.16
C ILE A 165 -3.58 -10.77 5.28
N ALA A 166 -4.07 -11.03 6.49
CA ALA A 166 -4.98 -12.13 6.80
C ALA A 166 -6.27 -11.59 7.44
N PRO A 167 -7.35 -12.39 7.48
CA PRO A 167 -8.57 -12.01 8.16
C PRO A 167 -8.31 -11.61 9.62
N ASN A 168 -8.96 -10.52 10.05
CA ASN A 168 -8.85 -9.88 11.36
C ASN A 168 -7.52 -9.17 11.66
N ASP A 169 -6.55 -9.18 10.74
CA ASP A 169 -5.37 -8.33 10.86
C ASP A 169 -5.77 -6.86 11.03
N THR A 170 -4.89 -6.10 11.69
CA THR A 170 -5.08 -4.66 11.92
C THR A 170 -3.97 -3.88 11.25
N VAL A 171 -4.31 -2.86 10.45
CA VAL A 171 -3.33 -1.97 9.82
C VAL A 171 -2.81 -0.96 10.83
N PHE A 172 -3.69 -0.11 11.38
CA PHE A 172 -3.34 0.80 12.48
C PHE A 172 -4.08 0.47 13.76
N THR A 173 -3.33 0.50 14.87
CA THR A 173 -3.86 0.67 16.21
C THR A 173 -3.50 2.08 16.69
N LEU A 174 -4.51 2.84 17.09
CA LEU A 174 -4.39 4.20 17.59
C LEU A 174 -4.73 4.25 19.08
N THR A 175 -4.02 5.07 19.85
CA THR A 175 -4.34 5.29 21.28
C THR A 175 -5.39 6.38 21.48
N ASN A 176 -5.40 7.40 20.62
CA ASN A 176 -6.38 8.48 20.65
C ASN A 176 -7.55 8.23 19.68
N ARG A 177 -8.62 9.02 19.84
CA ARG A 177 -9.79 8.99 18.96
C ARG A 177 -9.49 9.76 17.66
N PRO A 178 -9.25 9.09 16.52
CA PRO A 178 -9.08 9.80 15.25
C PRO A 178 -10.39 10.47 14.82
N ASN A 179 -10.25 11.58 14.11
CA ASN A 179 -11.36 12.24 13.44
C ASN A 179 -11.17 12.22 11.93
N PHE A 180 -11.97 11.39 11.25
CA PHE A 180 -12.01 11.25 9.81
C PHE A 180 -13.37 11.69 9.23
N SER A 181 -14.11 12.56 9.94
CA SER A 181 -15.45 13.02 9.54
C SER A 181 -15.50 13.70 8.17
N VAL A 182 -14.36 14.16 7.66
CA VAL A 182 -14.20 14.84 6.36
C VAL A 182 -13.12 14.19 5.48
N SER A 183 -12.50 13.11 5.95
CA SER A 183 -11.49 12.37 5.18
C SER A 183 -12.14 11.34 4.27
N LYS A 184 -11.53 11.10 3.12
CA LYS A 184 -11.92 10.08 2.16
C LYS A 184 -11.04 8.85 2.34
N LEU A 185 -11.68 7.71 2.54
CA LEU A 185 -11.00 6.44 2.79
C LEU A 185 -10.92 5.62 1.50
N GLY A 186 -9.74 5.14 1.17
CA GLY A 186 -9.51 4.25 0.03
C GLY A 186 -8.96 2.90 0.48
N VAL A 187 -9.42 1.81 -0.14
CA VAL A 187 -8.85 0.47 0.08
C VAL A 187 -8.56 -0.21 -1.26
N ALA A 188 -7.35 -0.70 -1.43
CA ALA A 188 -6.93 -1.56 -2.53
C ALA A 188 -5.92 -2.60 -2.05
N LEU A 189 -5.46 -3.46 -2.95
CA LEU A 189 -4.33 -4.35 -2.70
C LEU A 189 -3.02 -3.64 -3.04
N ALA A 190 -1.98 -3.78 -2.21
CA ALA A 190 -0.64 -3.31 -2.54
C ALA A 190 0.08 -4.22 -3.55
N ASN A 191 -0.25 -5.51 -3.52
CA ASN A 191 0.43 -6.59 -4.22
C ASN A 191 -0.54 -7.74 -4.51
N ASP A 192 -0.06 -8.79 -5.19
CA ASP A 192 -0.78 -10.05 -5.41
C ASP A 192 -1.11 -10.78 -4.10
N ASN A 193 -2.18 -10.36 -3.41
CA ASN A 193 -2.74 -11.06 -2.26
C ASN A 193 -3.72 -12.16 -2.74
N THR A 194 -3.40 -13.41 -2.45
CA THR A 194 -4.20 -14.57 -2.85
C THR A 194 -4.97 -15.22 -1.70
N SER A 195 -4.74 -14.80 -0.45
CA SER A 195 -5.29 -15.45 0.75
C SER A 195 -6.67 -14.95 1.17
N LEU A 196 -7.09 -13.77 0.70
CA LEU A 196 -8.39 -13.19 1.06
C LEU A 196 -9.54 -13.86 0.31
N ASN A 197 -10.65 -14.07 1.00
CA ASN A 197 -11.91 -14.59 0.49
C ASN A 197 -13.05 -13.61 0.75
N VAL A 198 -14.13 -13.74 -0.02
CA VAL A 198 -15.35 -12.93 0.17
C VAL A 198 -15.83 -13.05 1.62
N ARG A 199 -16.21 -11.92 2.22
CA ARG A 199 -16.56 -11.73 3.64
C ARG A 199 -15.39 -11.65 4.63
N ASP A 200 -14.14 -11.82 4.20
CA ASP A 200 -13.02 -11.58 5.10
C ASP A 200 -12.97 -10.12 5.54
N ARG A 201 -12.81 -9.91 6.84
CA ARG A 201 -12.69 -8.59 7.47
C ARG A 201 -11.22 -8.27 7.73
N ILE A 202 -10.80 -7.05 7.41
CA ILE A 202 -9.50 -6.50 7.84
C ILE A 202 -9.78 -5.19 8.58
N ASN A 203 -9.18 -5.02 9.75
CA ASN A 203 -9.30 -3.78 10.51
C ASN A 203 -8.30 -2.75 9.94
N LEU A 204 -8.80 -1.65 9.37
CA LEU A 204 -7.95 -0.59 8.84
C LEU A 204 -7.43 0.29 9.97
N VAL A 205 -8.32 0.64 10.90
CA VAL A 205 -8.03 1.45 12.08
C VAL A 205 -8.77 0.86 13.27
N LYS A 206 -8.07 0.69 14.41
CA LYS A 206 -8.67 0.39 15.71
C LYS A 206 -8.25 1.44 16.74
N SER A 207 -9.18 1.90 17.56
CA SER A 207 -8.90 2.76 18.71
C SER A 207 -9.88 2.48 19.84
N ASN A 208 -9.35 2.22 21.04
CA ASN A 208 -10.17 2.05 22.24
C ASN A 208 -10.84 3.36 22.68
N ALA A 209 -10.30 4.51 22.24
CA ALA A 209 -10.92 5.82 22.46
C ALA A 209 -12.10 6.10 21.50
N GLY A 210 -12.38 5.18 20.58
CA GLY A 210 -13.40 5.29 19.55
C GLY A 210 -12.86 5.83 18.23
N VAL A 211 -13.70 5.86 17.20
CA VAL A 211 -13.39 6.47 15.89
C VAL A 211 -14.53 7.38 15.45
N ILE A 212 -14.21 8.48 14.77
CA ILE A 212 -15.20 9.35 14.12
C ILE A 212 -15.00 9.23 12.61
N THR A 213 -16.03 8.76 11.90
CA THR A 213 -16.01 8.55 10.45
C THR A 213 -16.90 9.54 9.72
N HIS A 214 -16.61 9.76 8.44
CA HIS A 214 -17.53 10.44 7.53
C HIS A 214 -18.78 9.58 7.33
N ASN A 215 -19.93 10.22 7.08
CA ASN A 215 -21.14 9.53 6.62
C ASN A 215 -20.96 8.87 5.23
N ASP A 216 -19.94 9.27 4.46
CA ASP A 216 -19.59 8.66 3.18
C ASP A 216 -18.42 7.71 3.45
N ILE A 217 -18.76 6.43 3.60
CA ILE A 217 -17.81 5.32 3.78
C ILE A 217 -17.62 4.57 2.47
N SER A 218 -17.90 5.20 1.32
CA SER A 218 -17.58 4.58 0.04
C SER A 218 -16.06 4.48 -0.15
N ASN A 219 -15.64 3.57 -1.04
CA ASN A 219 -14.23 3.38 -1.32
C ASN A 219 -13.73 4.45 -2.30
N HIS A 220 -13.02 5.46 -1.79
CA HIS A 220 -12.50 6.59 -2.55
C HIS A 220 -11.10 6.37 -3.16
N ILE A 221 -10.62 5.12 -3.23
CA ILE A 221 -9.28 4.84 -3.79
C ILE A 221 -9.11 5.34 -5.23
N ASN A 222 -10.22 5.49 -5.96
CA ASN A 222 -10.26 5.97 -7.33
C ASN A 222 -10.83 7.39 -7.48
N ASP A 223 -10.94 8.17 -6.41
CA ASP A 223 -11.31 9.60 -6.50
C ASP A 223 -10.33 10.31 -7.47
N PRO A 224 -10.81 11.01 -8.51
CA PRO A 224 -9.95 11.71 -9.47
C PRO A 224 -9.02 12.76 -8.85
N LYS A 225 -9.36 13.30 -7.67
CA LYS A 225 -8.53 14.24 -6.91
C LYS A 225 -7.40 13.55 -6.15
N ASN A 226 -7.46 12.23 -5.99
CA ASN A 226 -6.42 11.40 -5.36
C ASN A 226 -5.31 11.07 -6.37
N ILE A 227 -4.62 12.12 -6.84
CA ILE A 227 -3.65 12.05 -7.94
C ILE A 227 -2.30 11.42 -7.56
N LEU A 228 -2.02 11.27 -6.26
CA LEU A 228 -0.77 10.68 -5.72
C LEU A 228 -1.03 9.34 -5.00
N LYS A 229 -2.02 8.59 -5.49
CA LYS A 229 -2.26 7.21 -5.09
C LYS A 229 -1.14 6.29 -5.60
N LEU A 230 -0.83 5.23 -4.85
CA LEU A 230 0.02 4.16 -5.35
C LEU A 230 -0.63 3.56 -6.61
N SER A 231 0.16 3.34 -7.67
CA SER A 231 -0.32 2.68 -8.89
C SER A 231 -0.66 1.22 -8.60
N THR A 232 -1.87 1.01 -8.09
CA THR A 232 -2.42 -0.31 -7.80
C THR A 232 -3.76 -0.42 -8.48
N THR A 233 -3.91 -1.41 -9.34
CA THR A 233 -5.23 -1.94 -9.68
C THR A 233 -5.59 -2.93 -8.57
N SER A 234 -6.84 -2.97 -8.09
CA SER A 234 -7.31 -4.02 -7.16
C SER A 234 -7.41 -5.38 -7.86
N THR A 235 -6.41 -5.70 -8.67
CA THR A 235 -6.29 -6.87 -9.52
C THR A 235 -4.97 -7.50 -9.17
N THR A 236 -5.01 -8.77 -8.81
CA THR A 236 -3.83 -9.61 -8.81
C THR A 236 -3.69 -10.27 -10.18
N PHE A 237 -2.60 -11.00 -10.39
CA PHE A 237 -2.48 -11.87 -11.56
C PHE A 237 -3.72 -12.77 -11.70
N SER A 238 -4.28 -13.28 -10.59
CA SER A 238 -5.37 -14.26 -10.61
C SER A 238 -6.78 -13.76 -10.30
N ASN A 239 -6.93 -12.70 -9.49
CA ASN A 239 -8.25 -12.27 -9.04
C ASN A 239 -8.40 -10.75 -9.03
N ILE A 240 -9.61 -10.27 -9.28
CA ILE A 240 -10.05 -8.90 -9.08
C ILE A 240 -10.83 -8.83 -7.77
N TYR A 241 -10.48 -7.87 -6.93
CA TYR A 241 -11.10 -7.66 -5.62
C TYR A 241 -11.85 -6.34 -5.55
N SER A 242 -12.97 -6.35 -4.85
CA SER A 242 -13.65 -5.14 -4.40
C SER A 242 -13.86 -5.19 -2.89
N PHE A 243 -13.90 -4.00 -2.29
CA PHE A 243 -13.87 -3.82 -0.84
C PHE A 243 -14.96 -2.84 -0.44
N ASP A 244 -15.78 -3.24 0.54
CA ASP A 244 -16.69 -2.33 1.24
C ASP A 244 -16.00 -1.84 2.51
N ILE A 245 -16.04 -0.54 2.78
CA ILE A 245 -15.51 0.06 4.01
C ILE A 245 -16.68 0.26 4.97
N LEU A 246 -16.49 -0.13 6.22
CA LEU A 246 -17.47 -0.03 7.29
C LEU A 246 -16.81 0.51 8.57
N SER A 247 -17.63 0.91 9.53
CA SER A 247 -17.17 1.33 10.84
C SER A 247 -18.10 0.85 11.96
N ASP A 248 -17.51 0.58 13.10
CA ASP A 248 -18.17 0.46 14.39
C ASP A 248 -17.66 1.56 15.32
N THR A 249 -18.05 1.54 16.60
CA THR A 249 -17.66 2.60 17.56
C THR A 249 -16.16 2.74 17.75
N THR A 250 -15.38 1.67 17.55
CA THR A 250 -13.95 1.61 17.88
C THR A 250 -13.07 1.26 16.69
N SER A 251 -13.66 0.93 15.55
CA SER A 251 -12.92 0.43 14.39
C SER A 251 -13.48 0.95 13.07
N ILE A 252 -12.56 1.17 12.14
CA ILE A 252 -12.86 1.25 10.71
C ILE A 252 -12.26 0.01 10.09
N TYR A 253 -13.04 -0.71 9.31
CA TYR A 253 -12.64 -1.98 8.74
C TYR A 253 -13.13 -2.09 7.30
N THR A 254 -12.49 -2.98 6.56
CA THR A 254 -12.90 -3.34 5.21
C THR A 254 -13.36 -4.79 5.20
N VAL A 255 -14.33 -5.08 4.35
CA VAL A 255 -14.79 -6.44 4.05
C VAL A 255 -14.57 -6.70 2.57
N VAL A 256 -14.01 -7.86 2.25
CA VAL A 256 -13.92 -8.33 0.86
C VAL A 256 -15.33 -8.55 0.33
N LYS A 257 -15.74 -7.71 -0.61
CA LYS A 257 -17.07 -7.75 -1.23
C LYS A 257 -17.12 -8.78 -2.33
N ASN A 258 -16.23 -8.64 -3.32
CA ASN A 258 -16.08 -9.60 -4.41
C ASN A 258 -14.64 -10.10 -4.52
N LYS A 259 -14.52 -11.33 -5.03
CA LYS A 259 -13.29 -11.96 -5.50
C LYS A 259 -13.65 -12.72 -6.77
N GLU A 260 -13.25 -12.17 -7.91
CA GLU A 260 -13.57 -12.72 -9.23
C GLU A 260 -12.28 -13.07 -9.96
N ASN A 261 -12.29 -14.13 -10.78
CA ASN A 261 -11.11 -14.48 -11.57
C ASN A 261 -10.75 -13.36 -12.54
N ASN A 262 -9.46 -13.07 -12.69
CA ASN A 262 -8.99 -12.12 -13.67
C ASN A 262 -9.29 -12.66 -15.10
N PRO A 263 -10.12 -11.98 -15.91
CA PRO A 263 -10.51 -12.47 -17.23
C PRO A 263 -9.33 -12.75 -18.17
N GLN A 264 -8.23 -12.01 -18.02
CA GLN A 264 -7.02 -12.19 -18.82
C GLN A 264 -6.31 -13.52 -18.54
N GLN A 265 -6.47 -14.10 -17.34
CA GLN A 265 -5.97 -15.44 -17.04
C GLN A 265 -6.93 -16.54 -17.44
N LYS A 266 -8.24 -16.32 -17.24
CA LYS A 266 -9.26 -17.29 -17.63
C LYS A 266 -9.09 -17.67 -19.10
N SER A 267 -8.82 -16.69 -19.97
CA SER A 267 -8.52 -16.93 -21.39
C SER A 267 -7.21 -17.71 -21.63
N ILE A 268 -6.13 -17.45 -20.88
CA ILE A 268 -4.87 -18.20 -21.01
C ILE A 268 -5.05 -19.67 -20.59
N ILE A 269 -5.76 -19.92 -19.49
CA ILE A 269 -6.01 -21.28 -18.99
C ILE A 269 -6.93 -22.04 -19.95
N GLU A 270 -7.98 -21.40 -20.46
CA GLU A 270 -8.88 -21.99 -21.46
C GLU A 270 -8.16 -22.30 -22.78
N ALA A 271 -7.30 -21.38 -23.26
CA ALA A 271 -6.46 -21.63 -24.43
C ALA A 271 -5.48 -22.79 -24.20
N GLY A 272 -4.86 -22.87 -23.02
CA GLY A 272 -3.98 -23.96 -22.62
C GLY A 272 -4.68 -25.32 -22.63
N ALA A 273 -5.85 -25.42 -21.99
CA ALA A 273 -6.64 -26.65 -21.97
C ALA A 273 -7.08 -27.08 -23.37
N SER A 274 -7.45 -26.12 -24.24
CA SER A 274 -7.77 -26.38 -25.64
C SER A 274 -6.56 -26.95 -26.40
N MET A 275 -5.35 -26.40 -26.19
CA MET A 275 -4.13 -26.91 -26.82
C MET A 275 -3.78 -28.32 -26.35
N THR A 276 -3.94 -28.63 -25.05
CA THR A 276 -3.76 -30.00 -24.54
C THR A 276 -4.76 -30.96 -25.17
N GLY A 277 -6.02 -30.56 -25.32
CA GLY A 277 -7.02 -31.34 -26.06
C GLY A 277 -6.62 -31.62 -27.50
N MET A 278 -6.10 -30.61 -28.22
CA MET A 278 -5.62 -30.77 -29.60
C MET A 278 -4.40 -31.69 -29.71
N LEU A 279 -3.47 -31.65 -28.75
CA LEU A 279 -2.32 -32.55 -28.71
C LEU A 279 -2.73 -34.01 -28.47
N ASN A 280 -3.70 -34.24 -27.58
CA ASN A 280 -4.22 -35.58 -27.35
C ASN A 280 -4.90 -36.14 -28.60
N ILE A 281 -5.73 -35.34 -29.28
CA ILE A 281 -6.35 -35.74 -30.56
C ILE A 281 -5.28 -36.05 -31.63
N ALA A 282 -4.22 -35.26 -31.69
CA ALA A 282 -3.12 -35.50 -32.63
C ALA A 282 -2.35 -36.80 -32.29
N SER A 283 -2.10 -37.07 -31.01
CA SER A 283 -1.48 -38.31 -30.55
C SER A 283 -2.33 -39.52 -30.91
N ASP A 284 -3.63 -39.49 -30.57
CA ASP A 284 -4.57 -40.57 -30.89
C ASP A 284 -4.66 -40.83 -32.40
N SER A 285 -4.60 -39.76 -33.20
CA SER A 285 -4.57 -39.87 -34.66
C SER A 285 -3.28 -40.53 -35.17
N ILE A 286 -2.13 -40.22 -34.59
CA ILE A 286 -0.84 -40.84 -34.95
C ILE A 286 -0.83 -42.32 -34.55
N ASP A 287 -1.29 -42.64 -33.34
CA ASP A 287 -1.39 -44.02 -32.84
C ASP A 287 -2.33 -44.85 -33.70
N SER A 288 -3.47 -44.29 -34.13
CA SER A 288 -4.39 -44.94 -35.09
C SER A 288 -3.74 -45.21 -36.45
N VAL A 289 -2.93 -44.28 -36.98
CA VAL A 289 -2.21 -44.46 -38.26
C VAL A 289 -1.14 -45.54 -38.13
N LEU A 290 -0.36 -45.52 -37.04
CA LEU A 290 0.67 -46.53 -36.76
C LEU A 290 0.07 -47.93 -36.57
N ALA A 291 -1.06 -48.03 -35.85
CA ALA A 291 -1.79 -49.28 -35.69
C ALA A 291 -2.26 -49.85 -37.03
N LYS A 292 -2.80 -49.02 -37.94
CA LYS A 292 -3.22 -49.46 -39.29
C LYS A 292 -2.04 -49.86 -40.18
N GLY A 293 -0.90 -49.18 -40.07
CA GLY A 293 0.32 -49.51 -40.81
C GLY A 293 0.94 -50.85 -40.41
N TYR A 294 0.85 -51.21 -39.11
CA TYR A 294 1.38 -52.48 -38.60
C TYR A 294 0.59 -53.72 -39.05
N VAL A 295 -0.71 -53.58 -39.29
CA VAL A 295 -1.57 -54.69 -39.77
C VAL A 295 -1.32 -54.99 -41.26
N GLY A 296 -0.72 -54.06 -42.01
CA GLY A 296 -0.44 -54.20 -43.45
C GLY A 296 0.85 -54.96 -43.82
N PHE A 297 1.69 -55.36 -42.86
CA PHE A 297 3.00 -55.99 -43.11
C PHE A 297 3.10 -57.48 -42.73
N SER A 298 2.01 -58.13 -42.26
CA SER A 298 2.06 -59.54 -41.81
C SER A 298 1.51 -60.57 -42.82
N THR A 299 1.73 -60.39 -44.12
CA THR A 299 1.51 -61.48 -45.10
C THR A 299 2.54 -61.43 -46.22
N TYR A 300 3.75 -61.91 -45.93
CA TYR A 300 4.63 -62.49 -46.93
C TYR A 300 5.29 -63.72 -46.29
N GLU A 301 4.56 -64.84 -46.33
CA GLU A 301 5.13 -66.20 -46.33
C GLU A 301 5.73 -66.49 -47.71
#